data_AF-A0A9P5E2Q4-F1
#
_entry.id   AF-A0A9P5E2Q4-F1
#
_cell.length_a   1.000
_cell.length_b   1.000
_cell.length_c   1.000
_cell.angle_alpha   90.00
_cell.angle_beta   90.00
_cell.angle_gamma   90.00
#
_symmetry.space_group_name_H-M   'P 1'
#
loop_
_entity.id
_entity.type
_entity.pdbx_description
1 polymer ?
#
loop_
_entity_poly.entity_id
_entity_poly.type
_entity_poly.pdbx_seq_one_letter_code
_entity_poly.pdbx_strand_id
1 'polypeptide(L)'
;MMLLETSKTVQLEDKLDVNKQETRYRNTTPLHHALIERNHGILKLLLVILGSIMRGLGATECDGLNLLEFAVEKSDQRCLTTLLLHCHSKAIVFFMGGWETIIPKHASLVGNVELWDEWERGILDLTRKVLRPIHKLAEAGPQEIIESLLHSGMNVHELDEDNWTPADIAARYHHKELDELLRKDDPDRDLAIHK
;
A
#
# COMPACT_ATOMS: atom_id res chain seq x y z
N MET A 1 -26.88 -9.27 -11.42
CA MET A 1 -26.27 -10.41 -10.68
C MET A 1 -25.90 -10.05 -9.24
N MET A 2 -25.43 -8.82 -8.96
CA MET A 2 -25.08 -8.31 -7.61
C MET A 2 -26.14 -8.46 -6.49
N LEU A 3 -27.44 -8.38 -6.80
CA LEU A 3 -28.50 -8.38 -5.77
C LEU A 3 -28.73 -9.74 -5.10
N LEU A 4 -28.42 -10.85 -5.78
CA LEU A 4 -28.61 -12.20 -5.24
C LEU A 4 -27.44 -12.65 -4.36
N GLU A 5 -26.22 -12.20 -4.69
CA GLU A 5 -25.03 -12.46 -3.86
C GLU A 5 -25.12 -11.68 -2.55
N THR A 6 -25.47 -10.40 -2.60
CA THR A 6 -25.66 -9.55 -1.41
C THR A 6 -26.74 -10.08 -0.46
N SER A 7 -27.84 -10.62 -0.98
CA SER A 7 -28.89 -11.22 -0.13
C SER A 7 -28.44 -12.50 0.57
N LYS A 8 -27.54 -13.29 -0.02
CA LYS A 8 -27.00 -14.50 0.61
C LYS A 8 -25.89 -14.20 1.60
N THR A 9 -25.06 -13.20 1.32
CA THR A 9 -23.98 -12.78 2.23
C THR A 9 -24.53 -12.17 3.52
N VAL A 10 -25.58 -11.34 3.43
CA VAL A 10 -26.27 -10.77 4.62
C VAL A 10 -26.82 -11.87 5.55
N GLN A 11 -27.32 -12.99 5.01
CA GLN A 11 -27.80 -14.11 5.83
C GLN A 11 -26.69 -14.90 6.55
N LEU A 12 -25.45 -14.84 6.05
CA LEU A 12 -24.29 -15.44 6.71
C LEU A 12 -23.75 -14.55 7.83
N GLU A 13 -23.77 -13.23 7.65
CA GLU A 13 -23.32 -12.24 8.64
C GLU A 13 -24.15 -12.30 9.94
N ASP A 14 -25.47 -12.44 9.83
CA ASP A 14 -26.36 -12.55 11.01
C ASP A 14 -26.17 -13.83 11.83
N LYS A 15 -25.51 -14.85 11.27
CA LYS A 15 -25.31 -16.17 11.91
C LYS A 15 -23.88 -16.48 12.32
N LEU A 16 -22.90 -15.85 11.69
CA LEU A 16 -21.48 -16.13 11.91
C LEU A 16 -20.79 -14.83 12.35
N ASP A 17 -20.36 -14.79 13.61
CA ASP A 17 -19.48 -13.72 14.09
C ASP A 17 -18.09 -13.91 13.49
N VAL A 18 -17.91 -13.35 12.30
CA VAL A 18 -16.67 -13.42 11.52
C VAL A 18 -15.52 -12.60 12.14
N ASN A 19 -15.80 -11.76 13.14
CA ASN A 19 -14.81 -10.99 13.91
C ASN A 19 -14.36 -11.69 15.19
N LYS A 20 -14.96 -12.82 15.54
CA LYS A 20 -14.66 -13.52 16.79
C LYS A 20 -13.17 -13.85 16.85
N GLN A 21 -12.49 -13.25 17.82
CA GLN A 21 -11.10 -13.51 18.11
C GLN A 21 -11.00 -14.76 18.99
N GLU A 22 -10.16 -15.70 18.59
CA GLU A 22 -9.85 -16.87 19.43
C GLU A 22 -9.05 -16.40 20.66
N THR A 23 -9.59 -16.59 21.87
CA THR A 23 -8.98 -16.07 23.11
C THR A 23 -7.74 -16.83 23.56
N ARG A 24 -7.42 -17.98 22.92
CA ARG A 24 -6.33 -18.88 23.34
C ARG A 24 -5.04 -18.70 22.55
N TYR A 25 -5.08 -18.07 21.36
CA TYR A 25 -3.92 -17.86 20.49
C TYR A 25 -4.00 -16.47 19.84
N ARG A 26 -3.20 -15.52 20.34
CA ARG A 26 -2.90 -14.21 19.72
C ARG A 26 -4.10 -13.45 19.10
N ASN A 27 -5.33 -13.62 19.61
CA ASN A 27 -6.53 -12.99 19.06
C ASN A 27 -6.76 -13.23 17.55
N THR A 28 -6.48 -14.44 17.05
CA THR A 28 -6.60 -14.74 15.61
C THR A 28 -8.07 -14.78 15.16
N THR A 29 -8.35 -14.12 14.03
CA THR A 29 -9.67 -14.11 13.38
C THR A 29 -9.76 -15.17 12.26
N PRO A 30 -10.96 -15.51 11.76
CA PRO A 30 -11.11 -16.34 10.56
C PRO A 30 -10.25 -15.88 9.37
N LEU A 31 -10.01 -14.58 9.25
CA LEU A 31 -9.12 -14.01 8.24
C LEU A 31 -7.66 -14.41 8.44
N HIS A 32 -7.17 -14.42 9.69
CA HIS A 32 -5.82 -14.91 10.02
C HIS A 32 -5.68 -16.39 9.67
N HIS A 33 -6.70 -17.20 9.95
CA HIS A 33 -6.70 -18.61 9.57
C HIS A 33 -6.66 -18.79 8.05
N ALA A 34 -7.44 -18.03 7.28
CA ALA A 34 -7.38 -18.08 5.82
C ALA A 34 -5.98 -17.73 5.28
N LEU A 35 -5.28 -16.79 5.91
CA LEU A 35 -3.91 -16.43 5.57
C LEU A 35 -2.90 -17.52 5.94
N ILE A 36 -3.01 -18.12 7.13
CA ILE A 36 -2.15 -19.25 7.57
C ILE A 36 -2.31 -20.45 6.64
N GLU A 37 -3.56 -20.81 6.33
CA GLU A 37 -3.90 -21.95 5.49
C GLU A 37 -3.72 -21.65 3.98
N ARG A 38 -3.30 -20.43 3.63
CA ARG A 38 -3.09 -19.95 2.24
C ARG A 38 -4.33 -20.17 1.37
N ASN A 39 -5.50 -20.06 1.99
CA ASN A 39 -6.77 -20.35 1.34
C ASN A 39 -7.31 -19.09 0.68
N HIS A 40 -6.83 -18.84 -0.53
CA HIS A 40 -7.24 -17.70 -1.37
C HIS A 40 -8.76 -17.62 -1.60
N GLY A 41 -9.44 -18.76 -1.71
CA GLY A 41 -10.89 -18.80 -1.92
C GLY A 41 -11.67 -18.31 -0.70
N ILE A 42 -11.30 -18.82 0.49
CA ILE A 42 -11.88 -18.38 1.76
C ILE A 42 -11.48 -16.93 2.04
N LEU A 43 -10.24 -16.55 1.77
CA LEU A 43 -9.78 -15.17 1.92
C LEU A 43 -10.62 -14.20 1.10
N LYS A 44 -10.84 -14.48 -0.20
CA LYS A 44 -11.70 -13.65 -1.05
C LYS A 44 -13.12 -13.59 -0.54
N LEU A 45 -13.68 -14.73 -0.15
CA LEU A 45 -15.05 -14.80 0.36
C LEU A 45 -15.20 -14.00 1.65
N LEU A 46 -14.24 -14.11 2.57
CA LEU A 46 -14.17 -13.28 3.76
C LEU A 46 -14.09 -11.82 3.34
N LEU A 47 -13.09 -11.39 2.56
CA LEU A 47 -12.95 -9.99 2.11
C LEU A 47 -14.23 -9.41 1.46
N VAL A 48 -14.95 -10.20 0.65
CA VAL A 48 -16.21 -9.80 0.00
C VAL A 48 -17.38 -9.64 0.98
N ILE A 49 -17.47 -10.50 2.00
CA ILE A 49 -18.48 -10.41 3.06
C ILE A 49 -18.16 -9.24 4.03
N LEU A 50 -16.97 -8.65 3.91
CA LEU A 50 -16.30 -7.90 4.97
C LEU A 50 -16.27 -6.38 4.76
N GLY A 51 -17.41 -5.75 4.48
CA GLY A 51 -17.54 -4.31 4.78
C GLY A 51 -17.38 -4.00 6.29
N SER A 52 -17.47 -5.03 7.15
CA SER A 52 -17.63 -4.95 8.61
C SER A 52 -16.44 -5.45 9.45
N ILE A 53 -15.51 -6.27 8.93
CA ILE A 53 -14.36 -6.77 9.74
C ILE A 53 -13.30 -5.71 10.00
N MET A 54 -13.08 -4.80 9.06
CA MET A 54 -12.18 -3.66 9.31
C MET A 54 -12.68 -2.75 10.44
N ARG A 55 -14.00 -2.70 10.69
CA ARG A 55 -14.57 -2.01 11.86
C ARG A 55 -14.32 -2.75 13.17
N GLY A 56 -14.25 -4.09 13.13
CA GLY A 56 -14.06 -4.95 14.31
C GLY A 56 -12.61 -5.06 14.80
N LEU A 57 -11.64 -4.78 13.92
CA LEU A 57 -10.23 -4.68 14.30
C LEU A 57 -9.89 -3.44 15.14
N GLY A 58 -10.82 -2.47 15.25
CA GLY A 58 -10.56 -1.19 15.92
C GLY A 58 -10.30 -0.03 14.95
N ALA A 59 -10.43 -0.23 13.63
CA ALA A 59 -10.36 0.79 12.58
C ALA A 59 -9.31 1.90 12.78
N THR A 60 -8.16 1.56 13.38
CA THR A 60 -6.97 2.38 13.34
C THR A 60 -6.02 1.83 12.28
N GLU A 61 -5.20 2.68 11.67
CA GLU A 61 -4.16 2.26 10.71
C GLU A 61 -3.25 1.16 11.31
N CYS A 62 -3.02 1.21 12.62
CA CYS A 62 -2.22 0.24 13.37
C CYS A 62 -2.74 -1.19 13.27
N ASP A 63 -4.07 -1.40 13.33
CA ASP A 63 -4.65 -2.75 13.31
C ASP A 63 -4.61 -3.38 11.91
N GLY A 64 -4.79 -2.55 10.88
CA GLY A 64 -4.62 -2.97 9.49
C GLY A 64 -3.16 -3.34 9.17
N LEU A 65 -2.21 -2.56 9.71
CA LEU A 65 -0.78 -2.85 9.58
C LEU A 65 -0.41 -4.16 10.28
N ASN A 66 -0.90 -4.40 11.51
CA ASN A 66 -0.67 -5.64 12.25
C ASN A 66 -1.14 -6.88 11.48
N LEU A 67 -2.33 -6.81 10.86
CA LEU A 67 -2.85 -7.90 10.02
C LEU A 67 -1.95 -8.13 8.79
N LEU A 68 -1.46 -7.06 8.17
CA LEU A 68 -0.60 -7.17 7.00
C LEU A 68 0.78 -7.72 7.38
N GLU A 69 1.40 -7.25 8.46
CA GLU A 69 2.65 -7.80 9.00
C GLU A 69 2.50 -9.31 9.25
N PHE A 70 1.38 -9.73 9.83
CA PHE A 70 1.07 -11.14 10.01
C PHE A 70 0.96 -11.89 8.67
N ALA A 71 0.27 -11.31 7.68
CA ALA A 71 0.13 -11.90 6.35
C ALA A 71 1.49 -12.07 5.66
N VAL A 72 2.39 -11.09 5.81
CA VAL A 72 3.75 -11.10 5.25
C VAL A 72 4.58 -12.23 5.84
N GLU A 73 4.48 -12.45 7.16
CA GLU A 73 5.24 -13.50 7.82
C GLU A 73 4.71 -14.92 7.58
N LYS A 74 3.39 -15.07 7.42
CA LYS A 74 2.73 -16.38 7.53
C LYS A 74 2.07 -16.86 6.23
N SER A 75 1.78 -15.98 5.29
CA SER A 75 0.99 -16.29 4.09
C SER A 75 1.82 -16.32 2.80
N ASP A 76 1.15 -16.50 1.67
CA ASP A 76 1.75 -16.51 0.34
C ASP A 76 1.49 -15.21 -0.44
N GLN A 77 2.29 -14.98 -1.48
CA GLN A 77 2.19 -13.78 -2.33
C GLN A 77 0.76 -13.57 -2.86
N ARG A 78 0.04 -14.65 -3.19
CA ARG A 78 -1.29 -14.59 -3.77
C ARG A 78 -2.33 -14.05 -2.77
N CYS A 79 -2.30 -14.55 -1.54
CA CYS A 79 -3.15 -14.06 -0.46
C CYS A 79 -2.79 -12.62 -0.07
N LEU A 80 -1.49 -12.31 0.00
CA LEU A 80 -0.98 -10.96 0.25
C LEU A 80 -1.46 -9.94 -0.79
N THR A 81 -1.29 -10.23 -2.08
CA THR A 81 -1.78 -9.36 -3.16
C THR A 81 -3.29 -9.17 -3.10
N THR A 82 -4.05 -10.24 -2.82
CA THR A 82 -5.51 -10.17 -2.72
C THR A 82 -5.96 -9.32 -1.54
N LEU A 83 -5.29 -9.45 -0.40
CA LEU A 83 -5.54 -8.63 0.77
C LEU A 83 -5.21 -7.17 0.47
N LEU A 84 -4.09 -6.88 -0.20
CA LEU A 84 -3.65 -5.51 -0.50
C LEU A 84 -4.56 -4.79 -1.51
N LEU A 85 -4.98 -5.47 -2.59
CA LEU A 85 -5.79 -4.88 -3.66
C LEU A 85 -7.28 -4.77 -3.32
N HIS A 86 -7.73 -5.38 -2.23
CA HIS A 86 -9.14 -5.32 -1.86
C HIS A 86 -9.55 -3.88 -1.46
N CYS A 87 -10.73 -3.44 -1.89
CA CYS A 87 -11.14 -2.04 -1.79
C CYS A 87 -11.23 -1.48 -0.36
N HIS A 88 -11.47 -2.35 0.62
CA HIS A 88 -11.58 -1.95 2.03
C HIS A 88 -10.24 -1.92 2.77
N SER A 89 -9.24 -2.67 2.28
CA SER A 89 -7.89 -2.74 2.87
C SER A 89 -6.94 -1.76 2.22
N LYS A 90 -7.10 -1.51 0.91
CA LYS A 90 -6.19 -0.63 0.18
C LYS A 90 -6.01 0.73 0.83
N ALA A 91 -7.08 1.40 1.25
CA ALA A 91 -6.97 2.74 1.84
C ALA A 91 -6.27 2.74 3.20
N ILE A 92 -6.47 1.69 4.00
CA ILE A 92 -5.90 1.55 5.35
C ILE A 92 -4.42 1.15 5.27
N VAL A 93 -4.08 0.34 4.27
CA VAL A 93 -2.80 -0.36 4.22
C VAL A 93 -1.82 0.32 3.26
N PHE A 94 -2.25 0.75 2.08
CA PHE A 94 -1.34 1.41 1.12
C PHE A 94 -0.91 2.80 1.55
N PHE A 95 -1.74 3.52 2.31
CA PHE A 95 -1.43 4.89 2.66
C PHE A 95 -0.23 4.93 3.62
N MET A 96 0.93 5.34 3.09
CA MET A 96 2.24 5.49 3.75
C MET A 96 2.81 4.23 4.42
N GLY A 97 2.09 3.62 5.38
CA GLY A 97 2.57 2.52 6.22
C GLY A 97 2.88 1.22 5.46
N GLY A 98 1.95 0.69 4.68
CA GLY A 98 2.17 -0.58 3.97
C GLY A 98 3.19 -0.47 2.84
N TRP A 99 3.25 0.69 2.18
CA TRP A 99 4.27 0.97 1.19
C TRP A 99 5.68 0.98 1.81
N GLU A 100 5.92 1.88 2.75
CA GLU A 100 7.27 2.10 3.32
C GLU A 100 7.74 0.91 4.16
N THR A 101 6.82 0.21 4.82
CA THR A 101 7.19 -0.82 5.81
C THR A 101 7.22 -2.23 5.22
N ILE A 102 6.33 -2.55 4.28
CA ILE A 102 5.99 -3.95 3.96
C ILE A 102 6.39 -4.33 2.55
N ILE A 103 6.13 -3.50 1.54
CA ILE A 103 6.47 -3.82 0.14
C ILE A 103 7.98 -4.07 -0.03
N PRO A 104 8.91 -3.25 0.52
CA PRO A 104 10.36 -3.50 0.42
C PRO A 104 10.82 -4.79 1.10
N LYS A 105 10.12 -5.24 2.16
CA LYS A 105 10.47 -6.46 2.90
C LYS A 105 10.05 -7.74 2.17
N HIS A 106 9.20 -7.63 1.14
CA HIS A 106 8.66 -8.77 0.43
C HIS A 106 8.88 -8.64 -1.08
N ALA A 107 10.07 -9.06 -1.54
CA ALA A 107 10.54 -8.89 -2.93
C ALA A 107 9.54 -9.36 -4.01
N SER A 108 8.71 -10.37 -3.74
CA SER A 108 7.72 -10.83 -4.72
C SER A 108 6.53 -9.90 -4.91
N LEU A 109 6.29 -8.95 -3.99
CA LEU A 109 5.29 -7.90 -4.16
C LEU A 109 5.83 -6.71 -4.96
N VAL A 110 7.14 -6.46 -4.90
CA VAL A 110 7.81 -5.37 -5.63
C VAL A 110 7.64 -5.50 -7.14
N GLY A 111 7.55 -6.72 -7.69
CA GLY A 111 7.31 -6.92 -9.13
C GLY A 111 5.84 -6.82 -9.57
N ASN A 112 4.91 -6.49 -8.66
CA ASN A 112 3.47 -6.51 -8.98
C ASN A 112 2.99 -5.14 -9.46
N VAL A 113 2.76 -5.04 -10.77
CA VAL A 113 2.31 -3.80 -11.45
C VAL A 113 0.97 -3.29 -10.88
N GLU A 114 0.02 -4.16 -10.57
CA GLU A 114 -1.29 -3.74 -10.04
C GLU A 114 -1.16 -3.05 -8.67
N LEU A 115 -0.20 -3.47 -7.84
CA LEU A 115 0.06 -2.83 -6.54
C LEU A 115 0.69 -1.45 -6.72
N TRP A 116 1.66 -1.32 -7.64
CA TRP A 116 2.31 -0.06 -7.96
C TRP A 116 1.33 0.96 -8.53
N ASP A 117 0.51 0.55 -9.49
CA ASP A 117 -0.53 1.38 -10.09
C ASP A 117 -1.52 1.91 -9.03
N GLU A 118 -1.87 1.10 -8.03
CA GLU A 118 -2.79 1.53 -6.97
C GLU A 118 -2.12 2.48 -5.98
N TRP A 119 -0.86 2.23 -5.64
CA TRP A 119 -0.09 3.15 -4.80
C TRP A 119 0.12 4.50 -5.48
N GLU A 120 0.47 4.50 -6.77
CA GLU A 120 0.60 5.70 -7.60
C GLU A 120 -0.71 6.51 -7.60
N ARG A 121 -1.84 5.85 -7.90
CA ARG A 121 -3.16 6.48 -7.81
C ARG A 121 -3.43 7.07 -6.44
N GLY A 122 -2.99 6.40 -5.37
CA GLY A 122 -3.13 6.87 -4.00
C GLY A 122 -2.29 8.11 -3.68
N ILE A 123 -1.04 8.14 -4.14
CA ILE A 123 -0.11 9.26 -3.90
C ILE A 123 -0.51 10.50 -4.68
N LEU A 124 -0.94 10.34 -5.93
CA LEU A 124 -1.34 11.45 -6.79
C LEU A 124 -2.79 11.90 -6.54
N ASP A 125 -3.52 11.24 -5.63
CA ASP A 125 -4.88 11.60 -5.26
C ASP A 125 -4.90 12.93 -4.50
N LEU A 126 -5.32 13.99 -5.19
CA LEU A 126 -5.46 15.35 -4.63
C LEU A 126 -6.40 15.41 -3.41
N THR A 127 -7.32 14.45 -3.27
CA THR A 127 -8.23 14.41 -2.11
C THR A 127 -7.53 13.93 -0.83
N ARG A 128 -6.44 13.18 -0.95
CA ARG A 128 -5.66 12.65 0.18
C ARG A 128 -4.68 13.64 0.79
N LYS A 129 -4.43 14.77 0.11
CA LYS A 129 -3.48 15.81 0.55
C LYS A 129 -2.10 15.24 0.90
N VAL A 130 -1.59 14.32 0.08
CA VAL A 130 -0.21 13.84 0.24
C VAL A 130 0.73 15.02 0.05
N LEU A 131 1.59 15.27 1.04
CA LEU A 131 2.60 16.30 0.95
C LEU A 131 3.68 15.83 -0.02
N ARG A 132 3.92 16.64 -1.06
CA ARG A 132 4.98 16.44 -2.05
C ARG A 132 5.10 15.00 -2.57
N PRO A 133 4.09 14.57 -3.35
CA PRO A 133 4.01 13.21 -3.88
C PRO A 133 5.26 12.80 -4.66
N ILE A 134 5.94 13.74 -5.32
CA ILE A 134 7.14 13.45 -6.12
C ILE A 134 8.36 13.06 -5.28
N HIS A 135 8.55 13.64 -4.10
CA HIS A 135 9.60 13.19 -3.18
C HIS A 135 9.33 11.78 -2.68
N LYS A 136 8.06 11.44 -2.44
CA LYS A 136 7.66 10.07 -2.04
C LYS A 136 7.84 9.06 -3.16
N LEU A 137 7.58 9.46 -4.39
CA LEU A 137 7.94 8.67 -5.56
C LEU A 137 9.46 8.49 -5.66
N ALA A 138 10.24 9.56 -5.47
CA ALA A 138 11.69 9.47 -5.53
C ALA A 138 12.31 8.60 -4.42
N GLU A 139 11.70 8.57 -3.23
CA GLU A 139 12.06 7.65 -2.14
C GLU A 139 11.79 6.18 -2.53
N ALA A 140 10.69 5.92 -3.23
CA ALA A 140 10.29 4.57 -3.62
C ALA A 140 11.08 4.01 -4.82
N GLY A 141 11.54 4.87 -5.72
CA GLY A 141 12.34 4.49 -6.88
C GLY A 141 11.62 3.91 -8.12
N PRO A 142 10.28 4.01 -8.34
CA PRO A 142 9.69 3.53 -9.58
C PRO A 142 10.02 4.48 -10.73
N GLN A 143 11.10 4.18 -11.43
CA GLN A 143 11.59 5.00 -12.53
C GLN A 143 10.51 5.21 -13.60
N GLU A 144 9.80 4.15 -14.00
CA GLU A 144 8.79 4.19 -15.06
C GLU A 144 7.60 5.10 -14.70
N ILE A 145 7.21 5.11 -13.43
CA ILE A 145 6.12 5.98 -12.94
C ILE A 145 6.56 7.44 -12.99
N ILE A 146 7.78 7.74 -12.54
CA ILE A 146 8.28 9.12 -12.54
C ILE A 146 8.52 9.62 -13.96
N GLU A 147 8.99 8.76 -14.87
CA GLU A 147 9.06 9.07 -16.30
C GLU A 147 7.68 9.43 -16.87
N SER A 148 6.64 8.67 -16.56
CA SER A 148 5.26 8.99 -16.96
C SER A 148 4.81 10.36 -16.44
N LEU A 149 5.13 10.67 -15.18
CA LEU A 149 4.74 11.93 -14.55
C LEU A 149 5.52 13.15 -15.05
N LEU A 150 6.78 12.99 -15.45
CA LEU A 150 7.56 14.04 -16.13
C LEU A 150 6.83 14.54 -17.39
N HIS A 151 6.24 13.62 -18.16
CA HIS A 151 5.45 13.97 -19.35
C HIS A 151 4.11 14.66 -19.03
N SER A 152 3.62 14.54 -17.79
CA SER A 152 2.35 15.12 -17.35
C SER A 152 2.44 16.60 -16.95
N GLY A 153 3.64 17.18 -16.92
CA GLY A 153 3.88 18.59 -16.55
C GLY A 153 3.91 18.85 -15.04
N MET A 154 4.06 17.79 -14.22
CA MET A 154 4.27 17.92 -12.79
C MET A 154 5.63 18.57 -12.50
N ASN A 155 5.70 19.48 -11.53
CA ASN A 155 6.97 20.09 -11.12
C ASN A 155 7.81 19.07 -10.32
N VAL A 156 8.76 18.44 -11.00
CA VAL A 156 9.65 17.43 -10.40
C VAL A 156 10.88 18.00 -9.69
N HIS A 157 11.01 19.33 -9.64
CA HIS A 157 12.11 20.03 -8.96
C HIS A 157 11.63 20.79 -7.74
N GLU A 158 10.44 20.45 -7.21
CA GLU A 158 9.92 21.06 -5.99
C GLU A 158 10.87 20.79 -4.82
N LEU A 159 11.08 21.79 -3.97
CA LEU A 159 11.93 21.64 -2.79
C LEU A 159 11.13 21.11 -1.62
N ASP A 160 11.80 20.26 -0.82
CA ASP A 160 11.26 19.82 0.44
C ASP A 160 11.43 20.78 1.63
N GLU A 161 10.94 20.40 2.81
CA GLU A 161 11.08 21.20 4.04
C GLU A 161 12.55 21.34 4.45
N ASP A 162 13.37 20.37 4.05
CA ASP A 162 14.82 20.35 4.23
C ASP A 162 15.56 20.95 3.02
N ASN A 163 14.84 21.52 2.04
CA ASN A 163 15.31 22.03 0.75
C ASN A 163 15.92 20.97 -0.19
N TRP A 164 15.41 19.74 -0.14
CA TRP A 164 15.82 18.65 -1.02
C TRP A 164 14.93 18.58 -2.26
N THR A 165 15.54 18.34 -3.41
CA THR A 165 14.80 17.98 -4.61
C THR A 165 14.43 16.49 -4.57
N PRO A 166 13.50 16.04 -5.42
CA PRO A 166 13.28 14.61 -5.65
C PRO A 166 14.55 13.89 -6.09
N ALA A 167 15.46 14.54 -6.83
CA ALA A 167 16.75 13.95 -7.18
C ALA A 167 17.63 13.70 -5.95
N ASP A 168 17.69 14.65 -5.01
CA ASP A 168 18.42 14.48 -3.74
C ASP A 168 17.88 13.30 -2.91
N ILE A 169 16.54 13.13 -2.90
CA ILE A 169 15.89 11.98 -2.28
C ILE A 169 16.28 10.68 -3.01
N ALA A 170 16.16 10.62 -4.34
CA ALA A 170 16.54 9.44 -5.12
C ALA A 170 18.00 9.03 -4.86
N ALA A 171 18.91 10.00 -4.79
CA ALA A 171 20.32 9.79 -4.46
C ALA A 171 20.52 9.20 -3.05
N ARG A 172 19.82 9.73 -2.04
CA ARG A 172 19.85 9.22 -0.65
C ARG A 172 19.36 7.79 -0.54
N TYR A 173 18.33 7.43 -1.32
CA TYR A 173 17.76 6.09 -1.33
C TYR A 173 18.43 5.15 -2.35
N HIS A 174 19.54 5.59 -2.95
CA HIS A 174 20.38 4.82 -3.87
C HIS A 174 19.73 4.42 -5.20
N HIS A 175 18.72 5.17 -5.65
CA HIS A 175 18.06 5.01 -6.95
C HIS A 175 18.83 5.79 -8.03
N LYS A 176 19.99 5.26 -8.43
CA LYS A 176 20.95 5.97 -9.31
C LYS A 176 20.37 6.37 -10.65
N GLU A 177 19.67 5.46 -11.31
CA GLU A 177 19.09 5.68 -12.63
C GLU A 177 18.02 6.77 -12.57
N LEU A 178 17.20 6.77 -11.50
CA LEU A 178 16.20 7.79 -11.26
C LEU A 178 16.83 9.14 -10.91
N ASP A 179 17.89 9.14 -10.12
CA ASP A 179 18.65 10.33 -9.77
C ASP A 179 19.25 11.01 -11.02
N GLU A 180 19.90 10.22 -11.89
CA GLU A 180 20.40 10.68 -13.18
C GLU A 180 19.30 11.24 -14.08
N LEU A 181 18.14 10.58 -14.13
CA LEU A 181 16.96 11.03 -14.88
C LEU A 181 16.47 12.39 -14.37
N LEU A 182 16.29 12.54 -13.05
CA LEU A 182 15.75 13.76 -12.44
C LEU A 182 16.74 14.94 -12.51
N ARG A 183 18.06 14.69 -12.44
CA ARG A 183 19.07 15.75 -12.57
C ARG A 183 19.24 16.28 -13.99
N LYS A 184 18.85 15.50 -15.01
CA LYS A 184 19.08 15.86 -16.41
C LYS A 184 18.38 17.16 -16.82
N ASP A 185 17.22 17.43 -16.22
CA ASP A 185 16.40 18.62 -16.46
C ASP A 185 16.39 19.59 -15.26
N ASP A 186 17.22 19.33 -14.24
CA ASP A 186 17.29 20.14 -13.02
C ASP A 186 17.94 21.50 -13.31
N PRO A 187 17.28 22.64 -13.01
CA PRO A 187 17.89 23.94 -13.18
C PRO A 187 19.18 24.03 -12.35
N ASP A 188 20.27 24.51 -12.96
CA ASP A 188 21.59 24.69 -12.34
C ASP A 188 21.45 25.24 -10.91
N ARG A 189 21.72 24.38 -9.91
CA ARG A 189 21.66 24.72 -8.49
C ARG A 189 23.01 24.44 -7.86
N ASP A 190 23.48 25.39 -7.05
CA ASP A 190 24.63 25.16 -6.17
C ASP A 190 24.27 24.07 -5.14
N LEU A 191 24.75 22.84 -5.37
CA LEU A 191 24.57 21.64 -4.54
C LEU A 191 25.18 21.75 -3.11
N ALA A 192 25.49 22.96 -2.66
CA ALA A 192 26.26 23.24 -1.44
C ALA A 192 25.40 23.46 -0.17
N ILE A 193 24.17 22.94 -0.14
CA ILE A 193 23.23 23.18 0.97
C ILE A 193 22.78 21.86 1.61
N HIS A 194 23.73 21.04 2.08
CA HIS A 194 23.41 19.94 2.98
C HIS A 194 24.34 20.02 4.20
N LYS A 195 23.77 20.40 5.36
CA LYS A 195 24.43 20.37 6.68
C LYS A 195 23.93 19.17 7.47
#